data_AF-A0A319ETG4-F1
#
_entry.id   AF-A0A319ETG4-F1
#
_cell.length_a   1.000
_cell.length_b   1.000
_cell.length_c   1.000
_cell.angle_alpha   90.00
_cell.angle_beta   90.00
_cell.angle_gamma   90.00
#
_symmetry.space_group_name_H-M   'P 1'
#
loop_
_entity.id
_entity.type
_entity.pdbx_description
1 polymer ?
#
loop_
_entity_poly.entity_id
_entity_poly.type
_entity_poly.pdbx_seq_one_letter_code
_entity_poly.pdbx_strand_id
1 'polypeptide(L)'
;MSKHASKLPSWDTLFTLSSTELRELGIEPARQRRYLLRKREKFRKGVYGPGGDLENVVDGVAQLRVVEVPLELKDTTSNKETSRSVNSSATLSPGTKRVVVNIPPDATNYTHDPTKTPKKFAHMRIIDGSIISGPFLQPIKGSNGRAALIKVEEGMWEDKLGHKVDGGERRRAEVRAKKRSEERKKGI
;
A
#
# COMPACT_ATOMS: atom_id res chain seq x y z
N MET A 1 11.91 -2.70 -12.72
CA MET A 1 11.93 -1.33 -13.29
C MET A 1 13.12 -0.52 -12.80
N SER A 2 13.57 -0.75 -11.57
CA SER A 2 14.79 -0.22 -10.95
C SER A 2 16.01 -0.17 -11.88
N LYS A 3 16.21 -1.21 -12.70
CA LYS A 3 17.32 -1.30 -13.69
C LYS A 3 17.43 -0.13 -14.67
N HIS A 4 16.33 0.59 -14.94
CA HIS A 4 16.31 1.72 -15.88
C HIS A 4 16.39 3.09 -15.20
N ALA A 5 16.56 3.14 -13.87
CA ALA A 5 16.57 4.40 -13.12
C ALA A 5 17.69 5.34 -13.58
N SER A 6 18.89 4.82 -13.87
CA SER A 6 20.02 5.62 -14.37
C SER A 6 19.78 6.27 -15.74
N LYS A 7 18.78 5.79 -16.50
CA LYS A 7 18.42 6.32 -17.82
C LYS A 7 17.48 7.53 -17.74
N LEU A 8 16.94 7.81 -16.56
CA LEU A 8 16.01 8.91 -16.30
C LEU A 8 16.68 9.89 -15.32
N PRO A 9 17.38 10.92 -15.84
CA PRO A 9 18.25 11.75 -15.01
C PRO A 9 17.49 12.69 -14.06
N SER A 10 16.24 13.07 -14.38
CA SER A 10 15.44 13.95 -13.53
C SER A 10 13.99 13.52 -13.41
N TRP A 11 13.32 14.01 -12.37
CA TRP A 11 11.89 13.75 -12.17
C TRP A 11 11.04 14.26 -13.34
N ASP A 12 11.35 15.45 -13.84
CA ASP A 12 10.61 16.05 -14.96
C ASP A 12 10.74 15.24 -16.24
N THR A 13 11.92 14.65 -16.51
CA THR A 13 12.11 13.79 -17.69
C THR A 13 11.17 12.59 -17.67
N LEU A 14 10.89 11.99 -16.50
CA LEU A 14 9.94 10.89 -16.37
C LEU A 14 8.53 11.29 -16.84
N PHE A 15 8.13 12.53 -16.57
CA PHE A 15 6.80 13.03 -16.91
C PHE A 15 6.67 13.55 -18.34
N THR A 16 7.76 14.03 -18.94
CA THR A 16 7.71 14.65 -20.27
C THR A 16 7.95 13.65 -21.39
N LEU A 17 8.84 12.68 -21.21
CA LEU A 17 9.31 11.81 -22.30
C LEU A 17 8.18 11.01 -22.98
N SER A 18 8.26 10.89 -24.30
CA SER A 18 7.34 10.12 -25.12
C SER A 18 7.73 8.65 -25.23
N SER A 19 6.85 7.82 -25.79
CA SER A 19 7.14 6.39 -25.97
C SER A 19 8.35 6.17 -26.89
N THR A 20 8.52 6.94 -27.96
CA THR A 20 9.65 6.79 -28.89
C THR A 20 10.97 7.14 -28.22
N GLU A 21 11.01 8.24 -27.48
CA GLU A 21 12.20 8.67 -26.72
C GLU A 21 12.59 7.66 -25.64
N LEU A 22 11.61 7.10 -24.90
CA LEU A 22 11.89 6.06 -23.92
C LEU A 22 12.51 4.80 -24.55
N ARG A 23 12.20 4.50 -25.82
CA ARG A 23 12.85 3.41 -26.57
C ARG A 23 14.27 3.77 -26.95
N GLU A 24 14.52 5.00 -27.39
CA GLU A 24 15.87 5.48 -27.74
C GLU A 24 16.81 5.50 -26.54
N LEU A 25 16.29 5.81 -25.35
CA LEU A 25 17.01 5.65 -24.07
C LEU A 25 17.25 4.16 -23.70
N GLY A 26 16.66 3.22 -24.44
CA GLY A 26 16.82 1.79 -24.27
C GLY A 26 15.97 1.20 -23.14
N ILE A 27 14.78 1.77 -22.87
CA ILE A 27 13.81 1.15 -21.95
C ILE A 27 13.04 0.07 -22.71
N GLU A 28 13.64 -1.10 -22.75
CA GLU A 28 13.11 -2.29 -23.41
C GLU A 28 12.96 -3.45 -22.42
N PRO A 29 11.99 -4.37 -22.62
CA PRO A 29 11.08 -4.52 -23.76
C PRO A 29 9.91 -3.54 -23.77
N ALA A 30 9.20 -3.45 -24.90
CA ALA A 30 8.06 -2.54 -25.09
C ALA A 30 6.97 -2.65 -23.99
N ARG A 31 6.81 -3.82 -23.38
CA ARG A 31 5.92 -4.02 -22.24
C ARG A 31 6.28 -3.15 -21.05
N GLN A 32 7.57 -3.05 -20.74
CA GLN A 32 8.06 -2.25 -19.61
C GLN A 32 7.79 -0.76 -19.84
N ARG A 33 8.10 -0.27 -21.04
CA ARG A 33 7.79 1.10 -21.45
C ARG A 33 6.29 1.43 -21.34
N ARG A 34 5.40 0.58 -21.88
CA ARG A 34 3.94 0.76 -21.75
C ARG A 34 3.49 0.74 -20.29
N TYR A 35 4.09 -0.13 -19.49
CA TYR A 35 3.80 -0.23 -18.06
C TYR A 35 4.19 1.06 -17.30
N LEU A 36 5.37 1.62 -17.57
CA LEU A 36 5.84 2.88 -17.01
C LEU A 36 4.88 4.03 -17.35
N LEU A 37 4.55 4.20 -18.65
CA LEU A 37 3.62 5.23 -19.10
C LEU A 37 2.24 5.12 -18.44
N ARG A 38 1.74 3.89 -18.26
CA ARG A 38 0.47 3.65 -17.55
C ARG A 38 0.56 4.05 -16.07
N LYS A 39 1.67 3.73 -15.39
CA LYS A 39 1.86 4.10 -13.97
C LYS A 39 2.03 5.61 -13.80
N ARG A 40 2.73 6.26 -14.72
CA ARG A 40 2.83 7.73 -14.81
C ARG A 40 1.46 8.40 -14.93
N GLU A 41 0.60 7.88 -15.80
CA GLU A 41 -0.74 8.43 -15.98
C GLU A 41 -1.63 8.22 -14.75
N LYS A 42 -1.50 7.08 -14.07
CA LYS A 42 -2.17 6.85 -12.77
C LYS A 42 -1.71 7.85 -11.72
N PHE A 43 -0.41 8.14 -11.65
CA PHE A 43 0.15 9.12 -10.74
C PHE A 43 -0.41 10.53 -10.99
N ARG A 44 -0.48 10.98 -12.25
CA ARG A 44 -1.09 12.27 -12.62
C ARG A 44 -2.55 12.40 -12.19
N LYS A 45 -3.29 11.29 -12.23
CA LYS A 45 -4.70 11.24 -11.81
C LYS A 45 -4.88 11.14 -10.29
N GLY A 46 -3.80 11.15 -9.51
CA GLY A 46 -3.84 10.96 -8.06
C GLY A 46 -4.24 9.54 -7.64
N VAL A 47 -4.16 8.56 -8.54
CA VAL A 47 -4.48 7.16 -8.24
C VAL A 47 -3.22 6.47 -7.73
N TYR A 48 -3.00 6.60 -6.42
CA TYR A 48 -1.86 6.01 -5.74
C TYR A 48 -2.14 4.59 -5.26
N GLY A 49 -1.07 3.81 -5.05
CA GLY A 49 -1.17 2.52 -4.37
C GLY A 49 -1.10 2.68 -2.85
N PRO A 50 -0.95 1.56 -2.12
CA PRO A 50 -0.78 1.59 -0.66
C PRO A 50 0.31 2.56 -0.22
N GLY A 51 -0.02 3.48 0.69
CA GLY A 51 0.94 4.42 1.27
C GLY A 51 1.28 5.65 0.42
N GLY A 52 0.67 5.85 -0.75
CA GLY A 52 0.95 7.04 -1.58
C GLY A 52 0.29 8.33 -1.11
N ASP A 53 -0.64 8.22 -0.18
CA ASP A 53 -1.36 9.33 0.46
C ASP A 53 -0.78 9.71 1.83
N LEU A 54 0.35 9.11 2.21
CA LEU A 54 1.07 9.37 3.45
C LEU A 54 1.85 10.69 3.36
N GLU A 55 1.67 11.55 4.35
CA GLU A 55 2.33 12.85 4.42
C GLU A 55 3.66 12.80 5.20
N ASN A 56 3.65 12.14 6.37
CA ASN A 56 4.84 11.99 7.21
C ASN A 56 5.60 10.73 6.81
N VAL A 57 6.65 10.89 6.00
CA VAL A 57 7.54 9.80 5.58
C VAL A 57 8.97 10.24 5.78
N VAL A 58 9.77 9.47 6.52
CA VAL A 58 11.19 9.75 6.78
C VAL A 58 11.99 8.53 6.32
N ASP A 59 12.98 8.74 5.45
CA ASP A 59 13.85 7.69 4.87
C ASP A 59 13.08 6.50 4.25
N GLY A 60 11.92 6.79 3.65
CA GLY A 60 11.06 5.77 3.04
C GLY A 60 10.33 4.88 4.06
N VAL A 61 10.24 5.31 5.32
CA VAL A 61 9.47 4.67 6.38
C VAL A 61 8.42 5.64 6.92
N ALA A 62 7.21 5.14 7.12
CA ALA A 62 6.14 5.88 7.80
C ALA A 62 5.52 5.04 8.91
N GLN A 63 5.04 5.69 9.96
CA GLN A 63 4.36 5.02 11.06
C GLN A 63 2.88 5.34 11.04
N LEU A 64 2.06 4.29 10.97
CA LEU A 64 0.62 4.39 11.11
C LEU A 64 0.21 3.95 12.51
N ARG A 65 -0.68 4.73 13.15
CA ARG A 65 -1.19 4.44 14.50
C ARG A 65 -2.70 4.65 14.57
N VAL A 66 -3.37 3.76 15.30
CA VAL A 66 -4.79 3.87 15.61
C VAL A 66 -4.96 4.73 16.87
N VAL A 67 -5.57 5.89 16.69
CA VAL A 67 -5.82 6.87 17.76
C VAL A 67 -7.33 7.08 17.92
N GLU A 68 -7.75 7.36 19.15
CA GLU A 68 -9.12 7.73 19.47
C GLU A 68 -9.27 9.24 19.33
N VAL A 69 -10.22 9.65 18.50
CA VAL A 69 -10.49 11.05 18.16
C VAL A 69 -11.93 11.37 18.57
N PRO A 70 -12.19 12.53 19.20
CA PRO A 70 -13.56 12.95 19.50
C PRO A 70 -14.46 12.91 18.27
N LEU A 71 -15.67 12.39 18.44
CA LEU A 71 -16.70 12.39 17.42
C LEU A 71 -17.31 13.78 17.34
N GLU A 72 -16.91 14.56 16.35
CA GLU A 72 -17.71 15.72 15.95
C GLU A 72 -18.99 15.23 15.27
N LEU A 73 -20.10 15.32 16.00
CA LEU A 73 -21.44 15.20 15.44
C LEU A 73 -21.63 16.40 14.52
N LYS A 74 -21.49 16.18 13.21
CA LYS A 74 -21.92 17.19 12.24
C LYS A 74 -23.45 17.21 12.29
N ASP A 75 -24.02 18.27 12.85
CA ASP A 75 -25.45 18.57 12.77
C ASP A 75 -25.82 18.78 11.29
N THR A 76 -26.16 17.70 10.60
CA THR A 76 -26.68 17.80 9.24
C THR A 76 -28.14 18.18 9.31
N THR A 77 -28.45 19.47 9.12
CA THR A 77 -29.76 20.03 8.76
C THR A 77 -30.23 19.59 7.36
N SER A 78 -29.95 18.34 6.98
CA SER A 78 -30.36 17.73 5.72
C SER A 78 -31.01 16.39 6.05
N ASN A 79 -32.34 16.35 5.92
CA ASN A 79 -33.22 15.19 5.97
C ASN A 79 -32.77 14.07 4.99
N LYS A 80 -31.71 13.35 5.36
CA LYS A 80 -31.39 12.03 4.83
C LYS A 80 -30.89 11.21 6.02
N GLU A 81 -31.84 10.51 6.62
CA GLU A 81 -31.63 9.47 7.63
C GLU A 81 -30.76 8.36 7.04
N THR A 82 -29.45 8.57 7.03
CA THR A 82 -28.51 7.47 7.25
C THR A 82 -28.02 7.65 8.66
N SER A 83 -28.74 7.07 9.62
CA SER A 83 -28.28 6.88 10.99
C SER A 83 -26.90 6.23 10.93
N ARG A 84 -25.84 7.04 11.06
CA ARG A 84 -24.51 6.49 11.32
C ARG A 84 -24.60 5.90 12.71
N SER A 85 -24.86 4.59 12.77
CA SER A 85 -24.73 3.77 13.98
C SER A 85 -23.48 4.24 14.71
N VAL A 86 -23.70 4.85 15.88
CA VAL A 86 -22.60 5.15 16.81
C VAL A 86 -22.14 3.78 17.26
N ASN A 87 -21.07 3.27 16.65
CA ASN A 87 -20.51 1.98 16.98
C ASN A 87 -19.84 2.09 18.36
N SER A 88 -20.65 2.04 19.41
CA SER A 88 -20.20 1.93 20.79
C SER A 88 -19.56 0.56 20.99
N SER A 89 -18.33 0.55 21.51
CA SER A 89 -17.61 -0.65 21.87
C SER A 89 -17.16 -0.51 23.32
N ALA A 90 -17.16 -1.61 24.08
CA ALA A 90 -16.75 -1.62 25.48
C ALA A 90 -15.31 -1.12 25.72
N THR A 91 -14.46 -1.11 24.68
CA THR A 91 -13.07 -0.63 24.75
C THR A 91 -12.87 0.80 24.25
N LEU A 92 -13.93 1.48 23.80
CA LEU A 92 -13.86 2.85 23.30
C LEU A 92 -14.26 3.84 24.39
N SER A 93 -13.54 4.96 24.48
CA SER A 93 -13.97 6.07 25.33
C SER A 93 -15.29 6.67 24.80
N PRO A 94 -16.25 7.01 25.68
CA PRO A 94 -17.51 7.63 25.27
C PRO A 94 -17.27 8.86 24.39
N GLY A 95 -18.01 8.97 23.28
CA GLY A 95 -17.91 10.11 22.37
C GLY A 95 -16.66 10.13 21.48
N THR A 96 -15.92 9.02 21.35
CA THR A 96 -14.75 8.92 20.48
C THR A 96 -14.90 7.88 19.37
N LYS A 97 -14.12 8.04 18.29
CA LYS A 97 -13.94 7.04 17.22
C LYS A 97 -12.47 6.75 17.00
N ARG A 98 -12.17 5.52 16.59
CA ARG A 98 -10.82 5.14 16.17
C ARG A 98 -10.56 5.54 14.73
N VAL A 99 -9.39 6.13 14.51
CA VAL A 99 -8.91 6.58 13.21
C VAL A 99 -7.44 6.19 13.06
N VAL A 100 -7.05 5.81 11.85
CA VAL A 100 -5.63 5.61 11.49
C VAL A 100 -5.00 6.97 11.18
N VAL A 101 -3.89 7.27 11.83
CA VAL A 101 -3.14 8.51 11.69
C VAL A 101 -1.71 8.19 11.24
N ASN A 102 -1.15 9.03 10.37
CA ASN A 102 0.27 8.98 10.00
C ASN A 102 1.10 9.89 10.92
N ILE A 103 2.05 9.31 11.63
CA ILE A 103 2.93 9.95 12.59
C ILE A 103 4.38 9.74 12.11
N PRO A 104 5.32 10.67 12.35
CA PRO A 104 6.73 10.42 12.13
C PRO A 104 7.20 9.12 12.81
N PRO A 105 8.16 8.38 12.23
CA PRO A 105 8.56 7.06 12.74
C PRO A 105 9.13 7.09 14.16
N ASP A 106 9.72 8.21 14.58
CA ASP A 106 10.31 8.35 15.92
C ASP A 106 9.28 8.80 16.98
N ALA A 107 8.11 9.28 16.55
CA ALA A 107 7.11 9.80 17.46
C ALA A 107 6.15 8.71 17.94
N THR A 108 5.99 8.62 19.26
CA THR A 108 5.07 7.69 19.93
C THR A 108 3.70 8.32 20.15
N ASN A 109 3.63 9.61 20.41
CA ASN A 109 2.37 10.28 20.73
C ASN A 109 1.83 11.05 19.54
N TYR A 110 0.50 11.02 19.39
CA TYR A 110 -0.22 11.87 18.45
C TYR A 110 -0.92 12.99 19.20
N THR A 111 -0.62 14.23 18.83
CA THR A 111 -1.37 15.39 19.30
C THR A 111 -2.50 15.66 18.31
N HIS A 112 -3.75 15.56 18.75
CA HIS A 112 -4.91 15.81 17.92
C HIS A 112 -5.06 17.31 17.64
N ASP A 113 -4.96 17.69 16.37
CA ASP A 113 -5.27 19.02 15.89
C ASP A 113 -6.76 19.08 15.48
N PRO A 114 -7.63 19.79 16.22
CA PRO A 114 -9.06 19.83 15.95
C PRO A 114 -9.40 20.52 14.62
N THR A 115 -8.47 21.28 14.05
CA THR A 115 -8.69 21.95 12.75
C THR A 115 -8.61 20.98 11.58
N LYS A 116 -7.90 19.85 11.75
CA LYS A 116 -7.62 18.89 10.67
C LYS A 116 -8.60 17.74 10.72
N THR A 117 -9.41 17.61 9.67
CA THR A 117 -10.27 16.45 9.53
C THR A 117 -9.44 15.19 9.34
N PRO A 118 -9.73 14.09 10.08
CA PRO A 118 -8.98 12.85 9.95
C PRO A 118 -9.07 12.28 8.54
N LYS A 119 -7.91 12.17 7.87
CA LYS A 119 -7.77 11.59 6.54
C LYS A 119 -7.96 10.08 6.61
N LYS A 120 -8.63 9.50 5.61
CA LYS A 120 -8.69 8.05 5.43
C LYS A 120 -7.56 7.64 4.51
N PHE A 121 -6.73 6.69 4.96
CA PHE A 121 -5.66 6.16 4.15
C PHE A 121 -6.14 5.02 3.24
N ALA A 122 -5.75 5.04 1.97
CA ALA A 122 -6.11 4.02 1.00
C ALA A 122 -5.54 2.65 1.41
N HIS A 123 -6.36 1.61 1.29
CA HIS A 123 -6.00 0.21 1.62
C HIS A 123 -5.67 -0.06 3.11
N MET A 124 -5.84 0.92 4.00
CA MET A 124 -5.65 0.77 5.43
C MET A 124 -7.00 0.71 6.14
N ARG A 125 -7.17 -0.27 7.03
CA ARG A 125 -8.42 -0.52 7.75
C ARG A 125 -8.13 -0.81 9.21
N ILE A 126 -9.15 -0.63 10.05
CA ILE A 126 -9.12 -1.10 11.44
C ILE A 126 -9.97 -2.37 11.49
N ILE A 127 -9.38 -3.47 11.99
CA ILE A 127 -10.04 -4.76 12.24
C ILE A 127 -10.06 -5.02 13.75
N ASP A 128 -10.92 -5.93 14.20
CA ASP A 128 -11.03 -6.37 15.60
C ASP A 128 -11.09 -5.19 16.60
N GLY A 129 -11.78 -4.12 16.18
CA GLY A 129 -11.96 -2.87 16.91
C GLY A 129 -10.71 -2.00 17.05
N SER A 130 -9.48 -2.53 17.05
CA SER A 130 -8.26 -1.77 17.39
C SER A 130 -7.03 -2.07 16.53
N ILE A 131 -7.05 -3.17 15.77
CA ILE A 131 -5.87 -3.64 15.05
C ILE A 131 -5.82 -2.96 13.67
N ILE A 132 -4.69 -2.38 13.32
CA ILE A 132 -4.48 -1.84 11.98
C ILE A 132 -4.16 -2.98 11.00
N SER A 133 -4.85 -2.99 9.86
CA SER A 133 -4.69 -4.00 8.82
C SER A 133 -4.58 -3.33 7.45
N GLY A 134 -3.62 -3.80 6.66
CA GLY A 134 -3.33 -3.29 5.34
C GLY A 134 -2.14 -4.01 4.73
N PRO A 135 -1.93 -3.88 3.41
CA PRO A 135 -0.79 -4.49 2.73
C PRO A 135 0.52 -3.79 3.15
N PHE A 136 1.60 -4.56 3.25
CA PHE A 136 2.96 -4.06 3.60
C PHE A 136 3.09 -3.41 4.99
N LEU A 137 2.12 -3.60 5.88
CA LEU A 137 2.22 -3.16 7.27
C LEU A 137 3.06 -4.15 8.10
N GLN A 138 4.04 -3.61 8.80
CA GLN A 138 4.86 -4.32 9.77
C GLN A 138 4.46 -3.87 11.19
N PRO A 139 3.79 -4.70 12.00
CA PRO A 139 3.31 -4.30 13.31
C PRO A 139 4.47 -3.97 14.27
N ILE A 140 4.31 -2.89 15.04
CA ILE A 140 5.30 -2.48 16.06
C ILE A 140 5.06 -3.29 17.34
N LYS A 141 6.11 -3.93 17.85
CA LYS A 141 6.05 -4.70 19.11
C LYS A 141 5.63 -3.79 20.28
N GLY A 142 4.82 -4.32 21.19
CA GLY A 142 4.30 -3.57 22.34
C GLY A 142 3.13 -2.64 22.04
N SER A 143 2.69 -2.52 20.79
CA SER A 143 1.53 -1.67 20.41
C SER A 143 0.19 -2.41 20.36
N ASN A 144 0.15 -3.71 20.68
CA ASN A 144 -1.04 -4.58 20.56
C ASN A 144 -1.73 -4.49 19.19
N GLY A 145 -0.94 -4.32 18.11
CA GLY A 145 -1.46 -4.18 16.75
C GLY A 145 -2.09 -2.82 16.44
N ARG A 146 -2.03 -1.84 17.34
CA ARG A 146 -2.53 -0.47 17.11
C ARG A 146 -1.54 0.38 16.32
N ALA A 147 -0.29 -0.01 16.22
CA ALA A 147 0.72 0.71 15.44
C ALA A 147 1.47 -0.23 14.49
N ALA A 148 1.75 0.25 13.29
CA ALA A 148 2.50 -0.46 12.28
C ALA A 148 3.40 0.50 11.48
N LEU A 149 4.55 0.01 11.05
CA LEU A 149 5.42 0.67 10.10
C LEU A 149 5.06 0.23 8.69
N ILE A 150 5.18 1.15 7.74
CA ILE A 150 5.18 0.86 6.33
C ILE A 150 6.50 1.34 5.75
N LYS A 151 7.26 0.41 5.18
CA LYS A 151 8.55 0.67 4.54
C LYS A 151 8.38 0.57 3.03
N VAL A 152 9.04 1.48 2.30
CA VAL A 152 9.09 1.42 0.84
C VAL A 152 9.84 0.15 0.43
N GLU A 153 9.12 -0.77 -0.22
CA GLU A 153 9.64 -2.03 -0.74
C GLU A 153 9.48 -2.07 -2.28
N GLU A 154 10.39 -2.78 -2.96
CA GLU A 154 10.27 -2.97 -4.41
C GLU A 154 8.98 -3.75 -4.75
N GLY A 155 8.24 -3.26 -5.74
CA GLY A 155 7.01 -3.91 -6.20
C GLY A 155 5.76 -3.60 -5.36
N MET A 156 5.82 -2.65 -4.42
CA MET A 156 4.67 -2.28 -3.57
C MET A 156 3.43 -1.90 -4.38
N TRP A 157 3.63 -1.19 -5.51
CA TRP A 157 2.56 -0.82 -6.44
C TRP A 157 2.66 -1.59 -7.76
N GLU A 158 3.34 -2.74 -7.79
CA GLU A 158 3.50 -3.50 -9.01
C GLU A 158 2.27 -4.34 -9.33
N ASP A 159 1.80 -4.27 -10.58
CA ASP A 159 0.79 -5.21 -11.07
C ASP A 159 1.50 -6.51 -11.43
N LYS A 160 1.56 -7.44 -10.46
CA LYS A 160 2.28 -8.73 -10.61
C LYS A 160 1.76 -9.52 -11.81
N LEU A 161 2.69 -10.06 -12.58
CA LEU A 161 2.37 -10.92 -13.70
C LEU A 161 2.10 -12.34 -13.21
N GLY A 162 0.99 -12.91 -13.67
CA GLY A 162 0.71 -14.33 -13.47
C GLY A 162 1.83 -15.17 -14.08
N HIS A 163 2.39 -16.09 -13.29
CA HIS A 163 3.35 -17.07 -13.75
C HIS A 163 2.72 -18.47 -13.63
N LYS A 164 3.17 -19.40 -14.48
CA LYS A 164 2.65 -20.76 -14.49
C LYS A 164 3.32 -21.58 -13.39
N VAL A 165 2.54 -22.04 -12.42
CA VAL A 165 3.00 -22.98 -11.38
C VAL A 165 3.12 -24.38 -11.99
N ASP A 166 4.30 -24.99 -11.90
CA ASP A 166 4.62 -26.33 -12.42
C ASP A 166 4.30 -26.51 -13.92
N GLY A 167 4.69 -25.57 -14.78
CA GLY A 167 4.41 -25.66 -16.22
C GLY A 167 2.95 -25.34 -16.62
N GLY A 168 2.11 -25.04 -15.64
CA GLY A 168 0.69 -24.74 -15.82
C GLY A 168 -0.16 -26.01 -15.90
N GLU A 169 -1.47 -25.82 -16.00
CA GLU A 169 -2.46 -26.89 -15.84
C GLU A 169 -2.20 -28.12 -16.72
N ARG A 170 -1.92 -27.93 -18.02
CA ARG A 170 -1.70 -29.03 -18.97
C ARG A 170 -0.43 -29.85 -18.72
N ARG A 171 0.65 -29.22 -18.26
CA ARG A 171 1.96 -29.89 -18.10
C ARG A 171 2.31 -30.23 -16.65
N ARG A 172 1.46 -29.87 -15.70
CA ARG A 172 1.71 -30.05 -14.26
C ARG A 172 2.05 -31.49 -13.89
N ALA A 173 1.30 -32.46 -14.40
CA ALA A 173 1.54 -33.88 -14.11
C ALA A 173 2.90 -34.34 -14.68
N GLU A 174 3.19 -33.98 -15.92
CA GLU A 174 4.45 -34.31 -16.61
C GLU A 174 5.67 -33.69 -15.89
N VAL A 175 5.62 -32.39 -15.59
CA VAL A 175 6.69 -31.66 -14.90
C VAL A 175 6.97 -32.27 -13.53
N ARG A 176 5.91 -32.58 -12.76
CA ARG A 176 6.06 -33.22 -11.45
C ARG A 176 6.57 -34.64 -11.53
N ALA A 177 6.19 -35.40 -12.55
CA ALA A 177 6.70 -36.76 -12.75
C ALA A 177 8.20 -36.74 -13.09
N LYS A 178 8.61 -35.86 -14.03
CA LYS A 178 10.02 -35.67 -14.39
C LYS A 178 10.86 -35.25 -13.19
N LYS A 179 10.39 -34.24 -12.43
CA LYS A 179 11.06 -33.77 -11.21
C LYS A 179 11.27 -34.89 -10.19
N ARG A 180 10.22 -35.69 -9.90
CA ARG A 180 10.33 -36.85 -8.99
C ARG A 180 11.32 -37.90 -9.49
N SER A 181 11.37 -38.15 -10.80
CA SER A 181 12.30 -39.12 -11.36
C SER A 181 13.75 -38.67 -11.25
N GLU A 182 14.02 -37.37 -11.42
CA GLU A 182 15.35 -36.78 -11.24
C GLU A 182 15.79 -36.78 -9.77
N GLU A 183 14.88 -36.47 -8.84
CA GLU A 183 15.14 -36.53 -7.40
C GLU A 183 15.54 -37.94 -6.95
N ARG A 184 14.84 -38.98 -7.45
CA ARG A 184 15.21 -40.38 -7.16
C ARG A 184 16.59 -40.75 -7.71
N LYS A 185 16.96 -40.23 -8.89
CA LYS A 185 18.28 -40.48 -9.49
C LYS A 185 19.42 -39.77 -8.77
N LYS A 186 19.16 -38.63 -8.13
CA LYS A 186 20.16 -37.87 -7.36
C LYS A 186 20.30 -38.34 -5.91
N GLY A 187 19.28 -38.99 -5.37
CA GLY A 187 19.28 -39.52 -4.00
C GLY A 187 19.86 -40.94 -3.88
N ILE A 188 20.32 -41.52 -4.98
CA ILE A 188 21.14 -42.74 -5.07
C ILE A 188 22.55 -42.27 -5.43
#